data_AF-A0A9E4ENV4-F1
#
_entry.id   AF-A0A9E4ENV4-F1
#
_cell.length_a   1.000
_cell.length_b   1.000
_cell.length_c   1.000
_cell.angle_alpha   90.00
_cell.angle_beta   90.00
_cell.angle_gamma   90.00
#
_symmetry.space_group_name_H-M   'P 1'
#
loop_
_entity.id
_entity.type
_entity.pdbx_description
1 polymer ?
#
loop_
_entity_poly.entity_id
_entity_poly.type
_entity_poly.pdbx_seq_one_letter_code
_entity_poly.pdbx_strand_id
1 'polypeptide(L)'
;VKPWEFDIGWAWIRVFEVLGLARPHRVGPVVMQEESKDWIDLDTIRALMNDRFRVMARYGNEVIAPVVRQEWRLADTSGRKLLKRCKTLLCRDEIMIDDVQGQQRAGIVNKHQRLAELYRRRLDLLDVWSSRTRRPEEALEAFRTWCRDAESSKFAVLKQFVGQLRRYTLPKASRVTS
;
A
#
# COMPACT_ATOMS: atom_id res chain seq x y z
N VAL A 1 -9.70 12.59 -18.31
CA VAL A 1 -9.40 13.32 -17.05
C VAL A 1 -9.53 14.80 -17.35
N LYS A 2 -10.47 15.52 -16.71
CA LYS A 2 -10.63 16.97 -16.92
C LYS A 2 -9.50 17.70 -16.17
N PRO A 3 -8.71 18.58 -16.81
CA PRO A 3 -7.46 19.10 -16.26
C PRO A 3 -7.60 20.32 -15.34
N TRP A 4 -8.78 20.57 -14.75
CA TRP A 4 -9.05 21.83 -14.03
C TRP A 4 -9.53 21.70 -12.58
N GLU A 5 -9.54 20.51 -11.99
CA GLU A 5 -9.78 20.42 -10.54
C GLU A 5 -8.49 20.80 -9.81
N PHE A 6 -8.25 22.11 -9.73
CA PHE A 6 -7.39 22.66 -8.70
C PHE A 6 -8.01 22.27 -7.35
N ASP A 7 -7.24 21.62 -6.50
CA ASP A 7 -7.63 21.32 -5.13
C ASP A 7 -7.68 22.65 -4.35
N ILE A 8 -8.83 23.31 -4.43
CA ILE A 8 -9.10 24.60 -3.77
C ILE A 8 -8.89 24.46 -2.26
N GLY A 9 -9.17 23.27 -1.69
CA GLY A 9 -8.92 22.98 -0.29
C GLY A 9 -7.43 23.07 0.07
N TRP A 10 -6.56 22.42 -0.71
CA TRP A 10 -5.12 22.52 -0.53
C TRP A 10 -4.58 23.94 -0.73
N ALA A 11 -5.10 24.68 -1.72
CA ALA A 11 -4.72 26.07 -1.97
C ALA A 11 -5.05 26.98 -0.77
N TRP A 12 -6.23 26.84 -0.16
CA TRP A 12 -6.58 27.59 1.06
C TRP A 12 -5.68 27.24 2.24
N ILE A 13 -5.34 25.96 2.44
CA ILE A 13 -4.40 25.53 3.49
C ILE A 13 -3.04 26.21 3.30
N ARG A 14 -2.55 26.31 2.06
CA ARG A 14 -1.29 27.00 1.73
C ARG A 14 -1.37 28.51 1.94
N VAL A 15 -2.48 29.15 1.57
CA VAL A 15 -2.69 30.59 1.81
C VAL A 15 -2.71 30.89 3.30
N PHE A 16 -3.46 30.11 4.09
CA PHE A 16 -3.48 30.29 5.54
C PHE A 16 -2.15 29.93 6.22
N GLU A 17 -1.36 29.01 5.66
CA GLU A 17 0.01 28.73 6.10
C GLU A 17 0.95 29.92 5.87
N VAL A 18 0.93 30.53 4.68
CA VAL A 18 1.74 31.73 4.36
C VAL A 18 1.32 32.92 5.20
N LEU A 19 0.03 33.08 5.48
CA LEU A 19 -0.49 34.12 6.38
C LEU A 19 -0.23 33.81 7.87
N GLY A 20 0.37 32.67 8.21
CA GLY A 20 0.64 32.25 9.59
C GLY A 20 -0.60 31.87 10.41
N LEU A 21 -1.77 31.84 9.77
CA LEU A 21 -3.08 31.53 10.36
C LEU A 21 -3.34 30.03 10.49
N ALA A 22 -2.63 29.21 9.70
CA ALA A 22 -2.65 27.76 9.82
C ALA A 22 -1.24 27.22 9.97
N ARG A 23 -1.00 26.35 10.95
CA ARG A 23 0.19 25.50 10.97
C ARG A 23 -0.24 24.13 10.48
N PRO A 24 0.21 23.66 9.30
CA PRO A 24 -0.10 22.29 8.90
C PRO A 24 0.48 21.37 9.95
N HIS A 25 -0.40 20.65 10.63
CA HIS A 25 0.00 19.69 11.63
C HIS A 25 0.71 18.55 10.90
N ARG A 26 2.05 18.58 10.89
CA ARG A 26 2.84 17.44 10.45
C ARG A 26 2.67 16.35 11.49
N VAL A 27 1.72 15.46 11.24
CA VAL A 27 1.63 14.21 11.97
C VAL A 27 2.96 13.50 11.74
N GLY A 28 3.76 13.33 12.80
CA GLY A 28 5.00 12.58 12.74
C GLY A 28 4.76 11.16 12.23
N PRO A 29 5.83 10.36 12.00
CA PRO A 29 5.65 8.98 11.56
C PRO A 29 4.73 8.24 12.56
N VAL A 30 3.53 7.89 12.11
CA VAL A 30 2.52 7.18 12.92
C VAL A 30 2.94 5.73 13.21
N VAL A 31 4.07 5.32 12.62
CA VAL A 31 4.65 3.98 12.71
C VAL A 31 6.16 4.09 12.84
N MET A 32 6.72 3.35 13.79
CA MET A 32 8.16 3.08 13.90
C MET A 32 8.48 1.67 13.40
N GLN A 33 9.70 1.48 12.91
CA GLN A 33 10.26 0.16 12.66
C GLN A 33 11.23 -0.16 13.79
N GLU A 34 10.97 -1.22 14.54
CA GLU A 34 11.87 -1.73 15.58
C GLU A 34 12.65 -2.90 15.00
N GLU A 35 13.97 -2.74 14.82
CA GLU A 35 14.81 -3.73 14.14
C GLU A 35 14.85 -5.09 14.85
N SER A 36 14.70 -5.08 16.17
CA SER A 36 14.66 -6.29 17.01
C SER A 36 13.30 -6.98 17.04
N LYS A 37 12.24 -6.39 16.46
CA LYS A 37 10.90 -6.96 16.46
C LYS A 37 10.67 -7.81 15.20
N ASP A 38 10.41 -9.10 15.40
CA ASP A 38 10.06 -10.04 14.31
C ASP A 38 8.73 -10.79 14.53
N TRP A 39 7.94 -10.36 15.51
CA TRP A 39 6.60 -10.93 15.75
C TRP A 39 5.49 -9.93 15.42
N ILE A 40 4.33 -10.46 15.05
CA ILE A 40 3.14 -9.68 14.73
C ILE A 40 2.21 -9.68 15.96
N ASP A 41 1.96 -8.48 16.52
CA ASP A 41 1.06 -8.24 17.65
C ASP A 41 -0.02 -7.19 17.34
N LEU A 42 -0.86 -6.90 18.33
CA LEU A 42 -1.92 -5.89 18.21
C LEU A 42 -1.39 -4.49 17.92
N ASP A 43 -0.19 -4.14 18.40
CA ASP A 43 0.41 -2.84 18.13
C ASP A 43 0.92 -2.75 16.70
N THR A 44 1.40 -3.85 16.11
CA THR A 44 1.68 -3.95 14.68
C THR A 44 0.43 -3.65 13.86
N ILE A 45 -0.72 -4.24 14.22
CA ILE A 45 -1.99 -4.00 13.50
C ILE A 45 -2.45 -2.56 13.62
N ARG A 46 -2.42 -1.99 14.83
CA ARG A 46 -2.79 -0.58 15.05
C ARG A 46 -1.89 0.35 14.24
N ALA A 47 -0.58 0.10 14.24
CA ALA A 47 0.39 0.86 13.46
C ALA A 47 0.09 0.76 11.95
N LEU A 48 -0.15 -0.46 11.44
CA LEU A 48 -0.48 -0.69 10.03
C LEU A 48 -1.81 -0.04 9.63
N MET A 49 -2.85 -0.11 10.47
CA MET A 49 -4.14 0.50 10.19
C MET A 49 -4.04 2.03 10.08
N ASN A 50 -3.27 2.64 10.96
CA ASN A 50 -3.03 4.09 10.93
C ASN A 50 -2.24 4.55 9.70
N ASP A 51 -1.35 3.71 9.16
CA ASP A 51 -0.47 4.04 8.04
C ASP A 51 -0.77 3.23 6.76
N ARG A 52 -2.01 2.73 6.64
CA ARG A 52 -2.43 1.81 5.56
C ARG A 52 -2.16 2.34 4.15
N PHE A 53 -2.32 3.64 3.94
CA PHE A 53 -2.09 4.26 2.63
C PHE A 53 -0.61 4.23 2.25
N ARG A 54 0.29 4.50 3.20
CA ARG A 54 1.73 4.41 2.98
C ARG A 54 2.17 2.96 2.80
N VAL A 55 1.63 2.04 3.60
CA VAL A 55 1.85 0.59 3.42
C VAL A 55 1.47 0.18 1.99
N MET A 56 0.34 0.67 1.48
CA MET A 56 -0.08 0.37 0.11
C MET A 56 0.71 1.04 -0.99
N ALA A 57 1.17 2.27 -0.78
CA ALA A 57 2.11 2.92 -1.68
C ALA A 57 3.43 2.15 -1.73
N ARG A 58 3.94 1.70 -0.58
CA ARG A 58 5.13 0.86 -0.47
C ARG A 58 4.94 -0.48 -1.18
N TYR A 59 3.82 -1.16 -1.00
CA TYR A 59 3.51 -2.40 -1.74
C TYR A 59 3.61 -2.19 -3.25
N GLY A 60 3.05 -1.08 -3.76
CA GLY A 60 3.15 -0.75 -5.19
C GLY A 60 4.57 -0.51 -5.68
N ASN A 61 5.43 0.06 -4.83
CA ASN A 61 6.82 0.41 -5.17
C ASN A 61 7.81 -0.74 -4.96
N GLU A 62 7.64 -1.54 -3.92
CA GLU A 62 8.56 -2.58 -3.46
C GLU A 62 8.16 -3.97 -3.98
N VAL A 63 6.88 -4.21 -4.25
CA VAL A 63 6.39 -5.53 -4.70
C VAL A 63 5.98 -5.51 -6.18
N ILE A 64 5.04 -4.63 -6.55
CA ILE A 64 4.51 -4.60 -7.92
C ILE A 64 5.53 -4.05 -8.92
N ALA A 65 6.12 -2.88 -8.63
CA ALA A 65 6.99 -2.20 -9.60
C ALA A 65 8.23 -3.02 -10.05
N PRO A 66 8.95 -3.74 -9.17
CA PRO A 66 10.08 -4.57 -9.60
C PRO A 66 9.66 -5.69 -10.55
N VAL A 67 8.53 -6.34 -10.30
CA VAL A 67 8.03 -7.42 -11.17
C VAL A 67 7.54 -6.86 -12.50
N VAL A 68 6.81 -5.74 -12.50
CA VAL A 68 6.45 -5.04 -13.74
C VAL A 68 7.68 -4.67 -14.56
N ARG A 69 8.76 -4.20 -13.92
CA ARG A 69 10.02 -3.90 -14.62
C ARG A 69 10.68 -5.15 -15.22
N GLN A 70 10.64 -6.29 -14.52
CA GLN A 70 11.15 -7.56 -15.05
C GLN A 70 10.35 -8.01 -16.28
N GLU A 71 9.03 -8.05 -16.17
CA GLU A 71 8.13 -8.41 -17.28
C GLU A 71 8.31 -7.45 -18.47
N TRP A 72 8.52 -6.15 -18.20
CA TRP A 72 8.71 -5.14 -19.25
C TRP A 72 10.01 -5.36 -20.05
N ARG A 73 11.08 -5.82 -19.40
CA ARG A 73 12.35 -6.12 -20.08
C ARG A 73 12.22 -7.30 -21.04
N LEU A 74 11.39 -8.28 -20.70
CA LEU A 74 11.14 -9.48 -21.50
C LEU A 74 10.07 -9.28 -22.57
N ALA A 75 9.22 -8.25 -22.42
CA ALA A 75 8.13 -7.96 -23.33
C ALA A 75 8.58 -7.34 -24.66
N ASP A 76 7.80 -7.63 -25.70
CA ASP A 76 7.84 -6.99 -27.00
C ASP A 76 7.29 -5.55 -26.95
N THR A 77 7.33 -4.83 -28.08
CA THR A 77 6.88 -3.43 -28.17
C THR A 77 5.43 -3.25 -27.74
N SER A 78 4.55 -4.23 -28.02
CA SER A 78 3.14 -4.19 -27.65
C SER A 78 2.93 -4.40 -26.14
N GLY A 79 3.59 -5.40 -25.55
CA GLY A 79 3.55 -5.68 -24.11
C GLY A 79 4.16 -4.56 -23.27
N ARG A 80 5.23 -3.89 -23.75
CA ARG A 80 5.84 -2.74 -23.08
C ARG A 80 4.89 -1.56 -22.88
N LYS A 81 4.03 -1.27 -23.87
CA LYS A 81 3.02 -0.20 -23.75
C LYS A 81 1.99 -0.52 -22.66
N LEU A 82 1.54 -1.77 -22.60
CA LEU A 82 0.61 -2.26 -21.59
C LEU A 82 1.22 -2.21 -20.18
N LEU A 83 2.46 -2.70 -20.03
CA LEU A 83 3.18 -2.76 -18.75
C LEU A 83 3.56 -1.37 -18.21
N LYS A 84 3.74 -0.36 -19.06
CA LYS A 84 3.99 1.03 -18.62
C LYS A 84 2.86 1.59 -17.75
N ARG A 85 1.61 1.18 -18.03
CA ARG A 85 0.42 1.59 -17.26
C ARG A 85 0.05 0.59 -16.16
N CYS A 86 0.60 -0.62 -16.22
CA CYS A 86 0.30 -1.72 -15.31
C CYS A 86 0.51 -1.38 -13.83
N LYS A 87 1.65 -0.79 -13.44
CA LYS A 87 1.88 -0.41 -12.03
C LYS A 87 0.75 0.47 -11.50
N THR A 88 0.45 1.56 -12.21
CA THR A 88 -0.64 2.49 -11.83
C THR A 88 -1.96 1.75 -11.80
N LEU A 89 -2.25 0.95 -12.83
CA LEU A 89 -3.47 0.18 -12.90
C LEU A 89 -3.58 -0.89 -11.84
N LEU A 90 -2.52 -1.47 -11.26
CA LEU A 90 -2.63 -2.48 -10.20
C LEU A 90 -2.59 -1.88 -8.78
N CYS A 91 -2.07 -0.65 -8.66
CA CYS A 91 -1.90 0.00 -7.35
C CYS A 91 -2.97 1.05 -7.05
N ARG A 92 -3.74 1.50 -8.05
CA ARG A 92 -4.83 2.47 -7.88
C ARG A 92 -5.99 1.83 -7.12
N ASP A 93 -6.48 2.55 -6.12
CA ASP A 93 -7.60 2.10 -5.27
C ASP A 93 -8.84 1.79 -6.11
N GLU A 94 -9.51 0.70 -5.76
CA GLU A 94 -10.62 0.11 -6.54
C GLU A 94 -11.82 1.04 -6.70
N ILE A 95 -11.97 2.00 -5.79
CA ILE A 95 -13.09 2.96 -5.76
C ILE A 95 -12.98 3.99 -6.91
N MET A 96 -11.82 4.14 -7.56
CA MET A 96 -11.58 5.13 -8.63
C MET A 96 -11.30 4.51 -10.01
N ILE A 97 -11.86 3.32 -10.29
CA ILE A 97 -11.63 2.62 -11.55
C ILE A 97 -12.90 2.67 -12.39
N ASP A 98 -12.84 3.39 -13.51
CA ASP A 98 -13.87 3.34 -14.54
C ASP A 98 -13.84 1.98 -15.27
N ASP A 99 -14.96 1.54 -15.82
CA ASP A 99 -15.14 0.20 -16.44
C ASP A 99 -14.04 -0.15 -17.47
N VAL A 100 -13.61 0.83 -18.28
CA VAL A 100 -12.52 0.69 -19.26
C VAL A 100 -11.17 0.34 -18.61
N GLN A 101 -10.87 0.92 -17.44
CA GLN A 101 -9.65 0.63 -16.69
C GLN A 101 -9.74 -0.74 -16.01
N GLY A 102 -10.94 -1.17 -15.60
CA GLY A 102 -11.21 -2.50 -15.09
C GLY A 102 -10.91 -3.58 -16.13
N GLN A 103 -11.36 -3.40 -17.37
CA GLN A 103 -11.06 -4.31 -18.48
C GLN A 103 -9.56 -4.36 -18.81
N GLN A 104 -8.87 -3.22 -18.80
CA GLN A 104 -7.41 -3.18 -18.99
C GLN A 104 -6.66 -3.91 -17.87
N ARG A 105 -7.11 -3.76 -16.62
CA ARG A 105 -6.57 -4.48 -15.46
C ARG A 105 -6.77 -5.99 -15.62
N ALA A 106 -7.97 -6.43 -15.98
CA ALA A 106 -8.27 -7.84 -16.24
C ALA A 106 -7.41 -8.41 -17.37
N GLY A 107 -7.22 -7.67 -18.47
CA GLY A 107 -6.35 -8.08 -19.58
C GLY A 107 -4.87 -8.25 -19.16
N ILE A 108 -4.37 -7.42 -18.25
CA ILE A 108 -3.00 -7.54 -17.70
C ILE A 108 -2.89 -8.78 -16.80
N VAL A 109 -3.83 -8.93 -15.87
CA VAL A 109 -3.86 -10.04 -14.91
C VAL A 109 -3.96 -11.38 -15.64
N ASN A 110 -4.82 -11.47 -16.67
CA ASN A 110 -4.99 -12.69 -17.46
C ASN A 110 -3.73 -13.07 -18.27
N LYS A 111 -2.94 -12.07 -18.72
CA LYS A 111 -1.72 -12.33 -19.51
C LYS A 111 -0.49 -12.62 -18.66
N HIS A 112 -0.41 -12.05 -17.46
CA HIS A 112 0.77 -12.14 -16.60
C HIS A 112 0.42 -12.78 -15.25
N GLN A 113 0.51 -14.11 -15.17
CA GLN A 113 0.17 -14.88 -13.96
C GLN A 113 0.94 -14.41 -12.71
N ARG A 114 2.20 -13.98 -12.87
CA ARG A 114 3.00 -13.42 -11.76
C ARG A 114 2.39 -12.13 -11.20
N LEU A 115 1.93 -11.24 -12.08
CA LEU A 115 1.29 -9.99 -11.68
C LEU A 115 -0.11 -10.23 -11.12
N ALA A 116 -0.84 -11.22 -11.65
CA ALA A 116 -2.12 -11.66 -11.10
C ALA A 116 -2.01 -12.10 -9.65
N GLU A 117 -1.02 -12.94 -9.34
CA GLU A 117 -0.80 -13.45 -7.98
C GLU A 117 -0.45 -12.32 -7.01
N LEU A 118 0.46 -11.41 -7.39
CA LEU A 118 0.81 -10.25 -6.57
C LEU A 118 -0.34 -9.26 -6.41
N TYR A 119 -1.17 -9.10 -7.44
CA TYR A 119 -2.37 -8.27 -7.36
C TYR A 119 -3.40 -8.90 -6.42
N ARG A 120 -3.62 -10.22 -6.49
CA ARG A 120 -4.49 -10.93 -5.53
C ARG A 120 -3.99 -10.75 -4.09
N ARG A 121 -2.68 -10.91 -3.84
CA ARG A 121 -2.11 -10.66 -2.51
C ARG A 121 -2.29 -9.22 -2.03
N ARG A 122 -2.33 -8.25 -2.96
CA ARG A 122 -2.68 -6.86 -2.63
C ARG A 122 -4.13 -6.74 -2.18
N LEU A 123 -5.06 -7.41 -2.86
CA LEU A 123 -6.47 -7.41 -2.51
C LEU A 123 -6.74 -8.10 -1.18
N ASP A 124 -6.10 -9.25 -0.94
CA ASP A 124 -6.17 -9.95 0.35
C ASP A 124 -5.72 -9.01 1.48
N LEU A 125 -4.66 -8.22 1.25
CA LEU A 125 -4.19 -7.23 2.23
C LEU A 125 -5.17 -6.06 2.41
N LEU A 126 -5.85 -5.62 1.35
CA LEU A 126 -6.95 -4.62 1.48
C LEU A 126 -8.08 -5.17 2.33
N ASP A 127 -8.42 -6.46 2.16
CA ASP A 127 -9.52 -7.09 2.89
C ASP A 127 -9.23 -7.20 4.39
N VAL A 128 -7.96 -7.40 4.77
CA VAL A 128 -7.54 -7.31 6.18
C VAL A 128 -7.99 -5.97 6.82
N TRP A 129 -8.10 -4.89 6.04
CA TRP A 129 -8.52 -3.56 6.52
C TRP A 129 -9.98 -3.20 6.23
N SER A 130 -10.69 -3.94 5.37
CA SER A 130 -12.00 -3.57 4.84
C SER A 130 -13.11 -3.63 5.90
N SER A 131 -12.91 -4.44 6.93
CA SER A 131 -13.89 -4.68 7.98
C SER A 131 -13.85 -3.61 9.07
N ARG A 132 -14.66 -2.57 8.91
CA ARG A 132 -14.89 -1.53 9.94
C ARG A 132 -15.44 -2.07 11.27
N THR A 133 -15.92 -3.32 11.29
CA THR A 133 -16.55 -3.99 12.45
C THR A 133 -15.73 -5.15 13.01
N ARG A 134 -14.57 -5.50 12.43
CA ARG A 134 -13.73 -6.59 12.98
C ARG A 134 -13.15 -6.16 14.31
N ARG A 135 -13.13 -7.09 15.26
CA ARG A 135 -12.34 -6.94 16.48
C ARG A 135 -10.84 -6.89 16.11
N PRO A 136 -10.00 -6.12 16.82
CA PRO A 136 -8.56 -6.05 16.54
C PRO A 136 -7.87 -7.42 16.44
N GLU A 137 -8.35 -8.41 17.18
CA GLU A 137 -7.85 -9.78 17.20
C GLU A 137 -8.13 -10.53 15.88
N GLU A 138 -9.29 -10.27 15.24
CA GLU A 138 -9.65 -10.88 13.96
C GLU A 138 -8.82 -10.28 12.81
N ALA A 139 -8.55 -8.97 12.87
CA ALA A 139 -7.65 -8.31 11.94
C ALA A 139 -6.19 -8.80 12.11
N LEU A 140 -5.77 -9.04 13.36
CA LEU A 140 -4.48 -9.65 13.66
C LEU A 140 -4.33 -11.04 13.04
N GLU A 141 -5.32 -11.90 13.20
CA GLU A 141 -5.24 -13.26 12.65
C GLU A 141 -5.33 -13.27 11.11
N ALA A 142 -6.18 -12.42 10.53
CA ALA A 142 -6.26 -12.23 9.08
C ALA A 142 -4.91 -11.74 8.51
N PHE A 143 -4.26 -10.79 9.18
CA PHE A 143 -2.95 -10.30 8.77
C PHE A 143 -1.85 -11.36 8.94
N ARG A 144 -1.86 -12.16 10.01
CA ARG A 144 -0.93 -13.28 10.19
C ARG A 144 -1.08 -14.33 9.09
N THR A 145 -2.32 -14.67 8.76
CA THR A 145 -2.65 -15.58 7.65
C THR A 145 -2.11 -15.02 6.34
N TRP A 146 -2.37 -13.75 6.05
CA TRP A 146 -1.84 -13.07 4.87
C TRP A 146 -0.30 -13.08 4.82
N CYS A 147 0.38 -12.83 5.94
CA CYS A 147 1.84 -12.87 6.00
C CYS A 147 2.38 -14.28 5.68
N ARG A 148 1.77 -15.33 6.25
CA ARG A 148 2.16 -16.72 6.00
C ARG A 148 1.99 -17.10 4.51
N ASP A 149 0.88 -16.68 3.93
CA ASP A 149 0.55 -16.86 2.51
C ASP A 149 1.50 -16.11 1.57
N ALA A 150 1.91 -14.91 1.97
CA ALA A 150 2.86 -14.09 1.27
C ALA A 150 4.28 -14.67 1.33
N GLU A 151 4.66 -15.25 2.47
CA GLU A 151 5.96 -15.88 2.71
C GLU A 151 6.13 -17.23 2.02
N SER A 152 5.06 -18.01 1.91
CA SER A 152 5.04 -19.27 1.16
C SER A 152 5.08 -19.04 -0.36
N SER A 153 4.77 -17.82 -0.82
CA SER A 153 4.85 -17.47 -2.24
C SER A 153 6.29 -17.57 -2.78
N LYS A 154 6.39 -17.77 -4.09
CA LYS A 154 7.69 -17.78 -4.80
C LYS A 154 8.32 -16.39 -4.98
N PHE A 155 7.68 -15.32 -4.53
CA PHE A 155 8.15 -13.96 -4.79
C PHE A 155 9.04 -13.43 -3.67
N ALA A 156 10.35 -13.37 -3.92
CA ALA A 156 11.31 -12.79 -2.96
C ALA A 156 10.95 -11.35 -2.55
N VAL A 157 10.44 -10.53 -3.48
CA VAL A 157 9.97 -9.17 -3.20
C VAL A 157 8.83 -9.13 -2.19
N LEU A 158 7.95 -10.14 -2.19
CA LEU A 158 6.84 -10.21 -1.27
C LEU A 158 7.31 -10.67 0.12
N LYS A 159 8.22 -11.65 0.18
CA LYS A 159 8.87 -12.08 1.44
C LYS A 159 9.60 -10.93 2.13
N GLN A 160 10.38 -10.17 1.37
CA GLN A 160 11.11 -9.00 1.87
C GLN A 160 10.15 -7.91 2.38
N PHE A 161 9.04 -7.70 1.69
CA PHE A 161 8.02 -6.74 2.12
C PHE A 161 7.39 -7.15 3.45
N VAL A 162 6.99 -8.42 3.61
CA VAL A 162 6.44 -8.94 4.87
C VAL A 162 7.43 -8.79 6.02
N GLY A 163 8.70 -9.15 5.81
CA GLY A 163 9.74 -9.00 6.83
C GLY A 163 9.89 -7.57 7.35
N GLN A 164 9.67 -6.57 6.47
CA GLN A 164 9.66 -5.17 6.88
C GLN A 164 8.39 -4.78 7.65
N LEU A 165 7.23 -5.37 7.33
CA LEU A 165 5.98 -5.09 8.05
C LEU A 165 5.96 -5.67 9.47
N ARG A 166 6.63 -6.82 9.70
CA ARG A 166 6.74 -7.42 11.04
C ARG A 166 7.40 -6.50 12.07
N ARG A 167 8.27 -5.62 11.60
CA ARG A 167 8.98 -4.62 12.42
C ARG A 167 8.10 -3.44 12.82
N TYR A 168 6.87 -3.35 12.32
CA TYR A 168 6.00 -2.20 12.56
C TYR A 168 5.49 -2.21 13.99
N THR A 169 5.59 -1.05 14.63
CA THR A 169 5.09 -0.82 15.97
C THR A 169 4.62 0.63 16.11
N LEU A 170 3.73 0.87 17.07
CA LEU A 170 3.33 2.23 17.41
C LEU A 170 4.51 2.97 18.05
N PRO A 171 4.66 4.28 17.81
CA PRO A 171 5.62 5.09 18.54
C PRO A 171 5.40 4.93 20.05
N LYS A 172 6.46 4.55 20.79
CA LYS A 172 6.40 4.57 22.25
C LYS A 172 6.14 6.02 22.67
N ALA A 173 5.08 6.28 23.41
CA ALA A 173 4.78 7.62 23.90
C ALA A 173 6.00 8.11 24.69
N SER A 174 6.72 9.10 24.15
CA SER A 174 7.75 9.80 24.89
C SER A 174 7.04 10.47 26.06
N ARG A 175 7.28 9.98 27.29
CA ARG A 175 6.87 10.69 28.50
C ARG A 175 7.52 12.07 28.41
N VAL A 176 6.72 13.08 28.11
CA VAL A 176 7.13 14.46 28.29
C VAL A 176 7.23 14.63 29.80
N THR A 177 8.45 14.56 30.31
CA THR A 177 8.75 15.00 31.67
C THR A 177 8.64 16.52 31.65
N SER A 178 7.52 17.04 32.13
CA SER A 178 7.38 18.42 32.60
C SER A 178 7.49 18.45 34.11
#